data_AF-A0A841CR55-F1
#
_entry.id   AF-A0A841CR55-F1
#
_cell.length_a   1.000
_cell.length_b   1.000
_cell.length_c   1.000
_cell.angle_alpha   90.00
_cell.angle_beta   90.00
_cell.angle_gamma   90.00
#
_symmetry.space_group_name_H-M   'P 1'
#
loop_
_entity.id
_entity.type
_entity.pdbx_description
1 polymer ?
#
loop_
_entity_poly.entity_id
_entity_poly.type
_entity_poly.pdbx_seq_one_letter_code
_entity_poly.pdbx_strand_id
1 'polypeptide(L)'
;MRKRLSALVVACAVVLPTAPAQATAPAEATAANVTAAFSQDSVWSTGYGGKYVLTNAGDADSAGWVVEFDLPAGSTVSNSWNSVLTRSGQHYRFANAGFNGRIRPGGTASFGFNVTGLGLPTGCTVNGVACGGGGPAPDTQAPTAPGGPRATGVTAGSVSLAWNASTDDTGVTDYQVLSGSTVVATSTSTSATVTGLLPATAYTFSVRARDAAGNTSTASAPVSATTSPSGGGSTVDVSTAAQLQAALANATPGQTIRLAAGVYRGSFATTRPGTAAGPITLTGPADAVLVNDGPSGTGPSCPTPTAGWDPGYGLWLHGAPHWNLSGFTVRESKKGIVADNSHHTVISRVSVHHVDEEGVHFRRSSADSVLRDSTITDTGLVQAGYGEGVYIGSANSNWACHGNSGGVDRSDRVQVVGNRIGPNIAAEPIDVKEGTFNGVIRGNTFNGTGISGQNSADSWIDVKGVSYTIEGNTGTFASPGTFANGYETHNPVTTPSFANGCGNVWRDNRSDLGGVGQYAIRITSTSKCSGLPNVVYASNTVTRAVNGLTNIPVTP
;
A
#
# COMPACT_ATOMS: atom_id res chain seq x y z
N MET A 1 -26.02 -55.66 -86.50
CA MET A 1 -25.92 -54.51 -85.56
C MET A 1 -24.57 -54.54 -84.86
N ARG A 2 -23.95 -53.36 -84.66
CA ARG A 2 -22.64 -53.07 -84.04
C ARG A 2 -21.41 -53.23 -84.95
N LYS A 3 -21.01 -52.09 -85.56
CA LYS A 3 -19.74 -51.90 -86.28
C LYS A 3 -18.59 -51.71 -85.28
N ARG A 4 -17.43 -52.30 -85.61
CA ARG A 4 -16.13 -52.20 -84.92
C ARG A 4 -15.17 -51.29 -85.71
N LEU A 5 -14.28 -50.64 -84.94
CA LEU A 5 -12.92 -50.13 -85.22
C LEU A 5 -12.67 -49.18 -86.41
N SER A 6 -11.98 -48.06 -86.14
CA SER A 6 -10.56 -47.85 -86.53
C SER A 6 -10.02 -46.50 -86.04
N ALA A 7 -8.72 -46.50 -85.72
CA ALA A 7 -7.93 -45.40 -85.19
C ALA A 7 -7.61 -44.31 -86.23
N LEU A 8 -7.31 -43.09 -85.77
CA LEU A 8 -6.58 -42.08 -86.54
C LEU A 8 -5.60 -41.34 -85.62
N VAL A 9 -4.31 -41.46 -85.93
CA VAL A 9 -3.20 -40.67 -85.36
C VAL A 9 -3.06 -39.40 -86.21
N VAL A 10 -2.99 -38.23 -85.57
CA VAL A 10 -2.59 -36.96 -86.22
C VAL A 10 -1.56 -36.27 -85.32
N ALA A 11 -0.34 -36.13 -85.84
CA ALA A 11 0.70 -35.28 -85.29
C ALA A 11 0.50 -33.84 -85.78
N CYS A 12 0.66 -32.83 -84.93
CA CYS A 12 0.73 -31.44 -85.36
C CYS A 12 1.64 -30.60 -84.44
N ALA A 13 2.44 -29.75 -85.07
CA ALA A 13 3.64 -29.09 -84.57
C ALA A 13 3.39 -27.98 -83.53
N VAL A 14 4.38 -27.79 -82.65
CA VAL A 14 4.49 -26.66 -81.73
C VAL A 14 4.86 -25.39 -82.52
N VAL A 15 4.00 -24.38 -82.46
CA VAL A 15 4.25 -23.01 -82.93
C VAL A 15 4.28 -22.11 -81.70
N LEU A 16 5.43 -21.47 -81.44
CA LEU A 16 5.59 -20.42 -80.44
C LEU A 16 5.09 -19.07 -81.02
N PRO A 17 4.10 -18.40 -80.42
CA PRO A 17 3.77 -17.03 -80.81
C PRO A 17 4.67 -16.02 -80.09
N THR A 18 5.40 -15.24 -80.88
CA THR A 18 6.10 -14.01 -80.50
C THR A 18 5.11 -12.93 -80.05
N ALA A 19 5.26 -12.43 -78.83
CA ALA A 19 4.50 -11.28 -78.34
C ALA A 19 4.99 -9.97 -79.00
N PRO A 20 4.10 -9.02 -79.35
CA PRO A 20 4.50 -7.73 -79.87
C PRO A 20 5.11 -6.84 -78.77
N ALA A 21 6.18 -6.13 -79.11
CA ALA A 21 6.76 -5.10 -78.26
C ALA A 21 5.77 -3.93 -78.10
N GLN A 22 5.29 -3.70 -76.88
CA GLN A 22 4.65 -2.44 -76.52
C GLN A 22 5.73 -1.37 -76.37
N ALA A 23 5.63 -0.31 -77.17
CA ALA A 23 6.42 0.89 -76.97
C ALA A 23 6.03 1.53 -75.62
N THR A 24 6.93 1.50 -74.64
CA THR A 24 6.82 2.30 -73.43
C THR A 24 7.04 3.77 -73.78
N ALA A 25 6.06 4.62 -73.51
CA ALA A 25 6.27 6.06 -73.49
C ALA A 25 7.45 6.39 -72.54
N PRO A 26 8.29 7.40 -72.83
CA PRO A 26 9.33 7.81 -71.90
C PRO A 26 8.68 8.24 -70.58
N ALA A 27 9.18 7.73 -69.45
CA ALA A 27 8.78 8.20 -68.13
C ALA A 27 9.01 9.72 -68.04
N GLU A 28 7.98 10.48 -67.68
CA GLU A 28 8.14 11.90 -67.36
C GLU A 28 9.15 12.02 -66.22
N ALA A 29 10.23 12.78 -66.43
CA ALA A 29 11.18 13.09 -65.38
C ALA A 29 10.44 13.87 -64.27
N THR A 30 10.41 13.33 -63.05
CA THR A 30 9.75 13.98 -61.92
C THR A 30 10.55 15.23 -61.49
N ALA A 31 9.85 16.31 -61.14
CA ALA A 31 10.46 17.54 -60.66
C ALA A 31 11.24 17.29 -59.34
N ALA A 32 12.14 18.21 -58.96
CA ALA A 32 12.84 18.13 -57.69
C ALA A 32 11.84 17.98 -56.51
N ASN A 33 12.11 17.01 -55.63
CA ASN A 33 11.28 16.72 -54.46
C ASN A 33 12.10 16.93 -53.19
N VAL A 34 12.12 18.18 -52.71
CA VAL A 34 12.91 18.56 -51.55
C VAL A 34 12.07 18.41 -50.29
N THR A 35 12.56 17.62 -49.34
CA THR A 35 12.04 17.51 -47.97
C THR A 35 13.00 18.17 -46.99
N ALA A 36 12.56 18.49 -45.78
CA ALA A 36 13.37 19.10 -44.73
C ALA A 36 13.08 18.47 -43.36
N ALA A 37 14.12 18.03 -42.65
CA ALA A 37 14.00 17.41 -41.32
C ALA A 37 14.70 18.27 -40.26
N PHE A 38 14.03 18.51 -39.14
CA PHE A 38 14.55 19.30 -38.02
C PHE A 38 15.25 18.42 -36.97
N SER A 39 16.37 18.90 -36.44
CA SER A 39 17.00 18.38 -35.22
C SER A 39 17.43 19.53 -34.30
N GLN A 40 17.47 19.25 -33.00
CA GLN A 40 18.20 20.08 -32.04
C GLN A 40 19.60 19.48 -31.86
N ASP A 41 20.62 20.22 -32.29
CA ASP A 41 22.01 19.76 -32.22
C ASP A 41 22.62 20.05 -30.83
N SER A 42 22.04 20.99 -30.08
CA SER A 42 22.40 21.29 -28.69
C SER A 42 21.25 21.99 -27.95
N VAL A 43 21.11 21.79 -26.64
CA VAL A 43 20.07 22.42 -25.81
C VAL A 43 20.70 22.92 -24.51
N TRP A 44 20.35 24.13 -24.08
CA TRP A 44 20.72 24.70 -22.79
C TRP A 44 19.50 25.32 -22.09
N SER A 45 19.67 25.79 -20.86
CA SER A 45 18.55 26.17 -19.97
C SER A 45 17.62 27.27 -20.51
N THR A 46 18.08 28.06 -21.49
CA THR A 46 17.34 29.22 -22.02
C THR A 46 17.24 29.21 -23.55
N GLY A 47 17.63 28.12 -24.22
CA GLY A 47 17.67 28.09 -25.67
C GLY A 47 18.25 26.79 -26.25
N TYR A 48 18.35 26.75 -27.56
CA TYR A 48 18.90 25.59 -28.27
C TYR A 48 19.50 25.98 -29.63
N GLY A 49 20.43 25.15 -30.12
CA GLY A 49 20.91 25.17 -31.49
C GLY A 49 20.08 24.20 -32.34
N GLY A 50 19.42 24.70 -33.38
CA GLY A 50 18.59 23.93 -34.30
C GLY A 50 19.24 23.79 -35.68
N LYS A 51 18.91 22.70 -36.38
CA LYS A 51 19.37 22.41 -37.73
C LYS A 51 18.25 21.83 -38.58
N TYR A 52 18.20 22.23 -39.84
CA TYR A 52 17.42 21.54 -40.86
C TYR A 52 18.35 20.85 -41.85
N VAL A 53 18.06 19.58 -42.16
CA VAL A 53 18.66 18.83 -43.25
C VAL A 53 17.62 18.69 -44.36
N LEU A 54 17.93 19.25 -45.52
CA LEU A 54 17.12 19.15 -46.72
C LEU A 54 17.61 17.98 -47.58
N THR A 55 16.70 17.17 -48.09
CA THR A 55 17.01 16.03 -48.97
C THR A 55 16.19 16.14 -50.24
N ASN A 56 16.83 16.06 -51.41
CA ASN A 56 16.13 15.98 -52.68
C ASN A 56 15.95 14.51 -53.08
N ALA A 57 14.73 14.00 -52.91
CA ALA A 57 14.36 12.63 -53.28
C ALA A 57 13.80 12.52 -54.71
N GLY A 58 13.76 13.62 -55.46
CA GLY A 58 13.28 13.65 -56.85
C GLY A 58 14.41 13.41 -57.86
N ASP A 59 14.03 13.29 -59.13
CA ASP A 59 14.95 12.90 -60.21
C ASP A 59 15.58 14.10 -60.94
N ALA A 60 15.27 15.33 -60.51
CA ALA A 60 15.84 16.58 -61.04
C ALA A 60 16.52 17.43 -59.95
N ASP A 61 17.46 18.31 -60.33
CA ASP A 61 18.11 19.25 -59.40
C ASP A 61 17.12 20.26 -58.81
N SER A 62 17.30 20.67 -57.55
CA SER A 62 16.56 21.81 -57.00
C SER A 62 17.03 23.15 -57.59
N ALA A 63 16.09 24.03 -57.92
CA ALA A 63 16.38 25.41 -58.37
C ALA A 63 16.78 26.35 -57.22
N GLY A 64 16.63 25.90 -55.98
CA GLY A 64 16.79 26.66 -54.74
C GLY A 64 15.95 26.02 -53.63
N TRP A 65 16.08 26.51 -52.40
CA TRP A 65 15.22 26.10 -51.31
C TRP A 65 14.89 27.25 -50.37
N VAL A 66 13.68 27.21 -49.84
CA VAL A 66 13.16 28.11 -48.83
C VAL A 66 12.48 27.28 -47.77
N VAL A 67 12.92 27.37 -46.52
CA VAL A 67 12.25 26.73 -45.37
C VAL A 67 11.56 27.80 -44.53
N GLU A 68 10.27 27.61 -44.26
CA GLU A 68 9.46 28.54 -43.47
C GLU A 68 8.82 27.80 -42.30
N PHE A 69 8.81 28.40 -41.10
CA PHE A 69 8.16 27.84 -39.91
C PHE A 69 7.82 28.92 -38.88
N ASP A 70 6.94 28.60 -37.95
CA ASP A 70 6.61 29.45 -36.81
C ASP A 70 7.29 28.97 -35.52
N LEU A 71 7.71 29.92 -34.67
CA LEU A 71 8.10 29.63 -33.30
C LEU A 71 7.04 30.14 -32.31
N PRO A 72 6.71 29.38 -31.24
CA PRO A 72 5.82 29.87 -30.19
C PRO A 72 6.28 31.19 -29.56
N ALA A 73 5.34 32.00 -29.06
CA ALA A 73 5.67 33.21 -28.31
C ALA A 73 6.63 32.90 -27.14
N GLY A 74 7.60 33.77 -26.92
CA GLY A 74 8.69 33.54 -25.96
C GLY A 74 9.88 32.77 -26.54
N SER A 75 9.84 32.36 -27.82
CA SER A 75 10.99 31.81 -28.55
C SER A 75 11.33 32.66 -29.76
N THR A 76 12.62 32.91 -29.99
CA THR A 76 13.10 33.76 -31.08
C THR A 76 14.45 33.27 -31.63
N VAL A 77 14.56 33.16 -32.95
CA VAL A 77 15.85 32.89 -33.62
C VAL A 77 16.80 34.06 -33.38
N SER A 78 17.97 33.80 -32.80
CA SER A 78 18.98 34.81 -32.46
C SER A 78 20.05 34.98 -33.54
N ASN A 79 20.41 33.90 -34.24
CA ASN A 79 21.27 33.93 -35.43
C ASN A 79 21.06 32.69 -36.31
N SER A 80 21.59 32.71 -37.54
CA SER A 80 21.54 31.60 -38.48
C SER A 80 22.79 31.51 -39.36
N TRP A 81 23.12 30.32 -39.86
CA TRP A 81 24.22 30.09 -40.80
C TRP A 81 23.78 29.20 -41.96
N ASN A 82 24.46 29.32 -43.10
CA ASN A 82 24.14 28.64 -44.37
C ASN A 82 22.73 28.94 -44.91
N SER A 83 22.15 30.06 -44.51
CA SER A 83 20.83 30.53 -44.92
C SER A 83 20.76 32.06 -44.92
N VAL A 84 19.82 32.61 -45.67
CA VAL A 84 19.39 34.01 -45.59
C VAL A 84 18.07 34.06 -44.83
N LEU A 85 18.08 34.61 -43.61
CA LEU A 85 16.91 34.68 -42.73
C LEU A 85 16.12 35.99 -42.92
N THR A 86 14.81 35.85 -43.05
CA THR A 86 13.81 36.93 -42.96
C THR A 86 12.74 36.55 -41.93
N ARG A 87 12.15 37.54 -41.24
CA ARG A 87 11.19 37.30 -40.15
C ARG A 87 10.02 38.30 -40.22
N SER A 88 8.81 37.81 -39.98
CA SER A 88 7.63 38.63 -39.70
C SER A 88 6.91 38.09 -38.47
N GLY A 89 6.93 38.83 -37.36
CA GLY A 89 6.35 38.35 -36.10
C GLY A 89 7.01 37.04 -35.63
N GLN A 90 6.22 35.98 -35.44
CA GLN A 90 6.73 34.66 -35.05
C GLN A 90 7.03 33.74 -36.24
N HIS A 91 6.85 34.23 -37.46
CA HIS A 91 7.10 33.50 -38.70
C HIS A 91 8.52 33.75 -39.21
N TYR A 92 9.24 32.67 -39.49
CA TYR A 92 10.64 32.68 -39.92
C TYR A 92 10.78 32.03 -41.28
N ARG A 93 11.48 32.72 -42.19
CA ARG A 93 11.73 32.27 -43.56
C ARG A 93 13.22 32.25 -43.85
N PHE A 94 13.76 31.07 -44.14
CA PHE A 94 15.16 30.79 -44.43
C PHE A 94 15.33 30.39 -45.89
N ALA A 95 15.92 31.26 -46.71
CA ALA A 95 16.29 30.93 -48.09
C ALA A 95 17.73 30.41 -48.16
N ASN A 96 18.06 29.66 -49.22
CA ASN A 96 19.41 29.19 -49.45
C ASN A 96 20.44 30.34 -49.52
N ALA A 97 21.65 30.09 -49.01
CA ALA A 97 22.80 30.94 -49.29
C ALA A 97 23.26 30.75 -50.74
N GLY A 98 24.09 31.67 -51.25
CA GLY A 98 24.51 31.68 -52.65
C GLY A 98 25.23 30.41 -53.13
N PHE A 99 25.73 29.58 -52.21
CA PHE A 99 26.52 28.37 -52.53
C PHE A 99 25.79 27.05 -52.32
N ASN A 100 24.59 27.03 -51.69
CA ASN A 100 23.93 25.78 -51.27
C ASN A 100 22.49 25.61 -51.78
N GLY A 101 22.06 26.39 -52.77
CA GLY A 101 20.69 26.30 -53.31
C GLY A 101 20.41 25.07 -54.18
N ARG A 102 21.41 24.56 -54.90
CA ARG A 102 21.25 23.41 -55.80
C ARG A 102 21.54 22.09 -55.08
N ILE A 103 20.52 21.26 -54.93
CA ILE A 103 20.57 19.91 -54.37
C ILE A 103 20.30 18.91 -55.50
N ARG A 104 21.29 18.09 -55.83
CA ARG A 104 21.13 17.04 -56.85
C ARG A 104 20.14 15.95 -56.39
N PRO A 105 19.56 15.16 -57.32
CA PRO A 105 18.85 13.93 -56.97
C PRO A 105 19.64 13.08 -55.97
N GLY A 106 18.97 12.65 -54.90
CA GLY A 106 19.56 11.92 -53.76
C GLY A 106 20.50 12.75 -52.87
N GLY A 107 20.73 14.02 -53.17
CA GLY A 107 21.63 14.90 -52.46
C GLY A 107 20.98 15.57 -51.24
N THR A 108 21.83 16.16 -50.39
CA THR A 108 21.39 16.90 -49.20
C THR A 108 22.02 18.28 -49.09
N ALA A 109 21.30 19.23 -48.48
CA ALA A 109 21.85 20.49 -47.96
C ALA A 109 21.45 20.66 -46.49
N SER A 110 22.10 21.57 -45.77
CA SER A 110 21.66 21.91 -44.41
C SER A 110 21.96 23.35 -44.03
N PHE A 111 21.14 23.88 -43.13
CA PHE A 111 21.36 25.15 -42.47
C PHE A 111 21.04 25.01 -40.98
N GLY A 112 21.57 25.93 -40.17
CA GLY A 112 21.34 25.92 -38.73
C GLY A 112 21.12 27.31 -38.17
N PHE A 113 20.62 27.36 -36.95
CA PHE A 113 20.24 28.58 -36.26
C PHE A 113 20.24 28.37 -34.75
N ASN A 114 20.42 29.44 -33.97
CA ASN A 114 20.21 29.40 -32.52
C ASN A 114 18.88 30.06 -32.15
N VAL A 115 18.24 29.55 -31.10
CA VAL A 115 16.99 30.07 -30.55
C VAL A 115 17.18 30.45 -29.09
N THR A 116 16.71 31.63 -28.74
CA THR A 116 16.45 32.02 -27.34
C THR A 116 15.01 31.67 -27.02
N GLY A 117 14.76 30.84 -26.00
CA GLY A 117 13.47 30.19 -25.70
C GLY A 117 13.44 28.70 -26.08
N LEU A 118 12.49 27.94 -25.52
CA LEU A 118 12.43 26.47 -25.66
C LEU A 118 11.31 25.96 -26.58
N GLY A 119 10.55 26.86 -27.21
CA GLY A 119 9.51 26.50 -28.17
C GLY A 119 10.12 26.00 -29.49
N LEU A 120 9.65 24.86 -29.98
CA LEU A 120 10.16 24.22 -31.19
C LEU A 120 9.47 24.75 -32.47
N PRO A 121 10.10 24.59 -33.66
CA PRO A 121 9.48 24.94 -34.94
C PRO A 121 8.16 24.20 -35.18
N THR A 122 7.16 24.93 -35.64
CA THR A 122 5.84 24.40 -36.04
C THR A 122 5.47 24.90 -37.43
N GLY A 123 4.58 24.19 -38.14
CA GLY A 123 4.12 24.62 -39.47
C GLY A 123 5.20 24.66 -40.54
N CYS A 124 6.22 23.79 -40.45
CA CYS A 124 7.36 23.82 -41.37
C CYS A 124 6.94 23.53 -42.82
N THR A 125 7.32 24.41 -43.74
CA THR A 125 7.26 24.18 -45.19
C THR A 125 8.62 24.35 -45.84
N VAL A 126 8.90 23.58 -46.89
CA VAL A 126 10.02 23.72 -47.82
C VAL A 126 9.47 23.99 -49.21
N ASN A 127 9.84 25.13 -49.79
CA ASN A 127 9.30 25.62 -51.07
C ASN A 127 7.76 25.63 -51.11
N GLY A 128 7.11 25.95 -49.99
CA GLY A 128 5.65 26.00 -49.85
C GLY A 128 4.96 24.66 -49.61
N VAL A 129 5.70 23.55 -49.53
CA VAL A 129 5.18 22.20 -49.24
C VAL A 129 5.60 21.78 -47.83
N ALA A 130 4.79 21.05 -47.07
CA ALA A 130 5.16 20.63 -45.72
C ALA A 130 6.51 19.88 -45.69
N CYS A 131 7.39 20.27 -44.76
CA CYS A 131 8.79 19.81 -44.68
C CYS A 131 8.95 18.29 -44.60
N GLY A 132 7.98 17.56 -44.05
CA GLY A 132 7.98 16.10 -43.95
C GLY A 132 7.71 15.34 -45.25
N GLY A 133 7.52 16.02 -46.39
CA GLY A 133 7.17 15.36 -47.64
C GLY A 133 5.82 14.64 -47.53
N GLY A 134 4.71 15.38 -47.67
CA GLY A 134 3.36 14.79 -47.73
C GLY A 134 3.07 13.75 -46.63
N GLY A 135 3.13 14.15 -45.35
CA GLY A 135 2.58 13.33 -44.27
C GLY A 135 1.05 13.31 -44.33
N PRO A 136 0.39 12.20 -43.95
CA PRO A 136 -1.06 12.10 -43.96
C PRO A 136 -1.66 13.17 -43.03
N ALA A 137 -2.92 13.52 -43.28
CA ALA A 137 -3.68 14.41 -42.41
C ALA A 137 -3.55 13.97 -40.93
N PRO A 138 -3.68 14.90 -39.96
CA PRO A 138 -3.76 14.52 -38.54
C PRO A 138 -4.74 13.36 -38.39
N ASP A 139 -4.32 12.31 -37.70
CA ASP A 139 -5.20 11.19 -37.45
C ASP A 139 -6.39 11.69 -36.62
N THR A 140 -7.54 11.70 -37.27
CA THR A 140 -8.83 12.10 -36.70
C THR A 140 -9.74 10.88 -36.54
N GLN A 141 -9.26 9.71 -36.96
CA GLN A 141 -10.01 8.49 -36.86
C GLN A 141 -9.84 7.94 -35.45
N ALA A 142 -10.97 7.71 -34.77
CA ALA A 142 -10.94 7.11 -33.46
C ALA A 142 -10.83 5.57 -33.58
N PRO A 143 -10.21 4.91 -32.57
CA PRO A 143 -10.23 3.46 -32.49
C PRO A 143 -11.65 2.90 -32.51
N THR A 144 -11.78 1.66 -32.96
CA THR A 144 -13.03 0.91 -32.80
C THR A 144 -13.36 0.67 -31.33
N ALA A 145 -14.64 0.54 -30.98
CA ALA A 145 -15.05 0.23 -29.61
C ALA A 145 -14.52 -1.16 -29.19
N PRO A 146 -13.98 -1.32 -27.96
CA PRO A 146 -13.55 -2.61 -27.46
C PRO A 146 -14.69 -3.65 -27.48
N GLY A 147 -14.40 -4.86 -27.94
CA GLY A 147 -15.40 -5.92 -28.10
C GLY A 147 -15.53 -6.84 -26.88
N GLY A 148 -16.74 -7.36 -26.62
CA GLY A 148 -16.97 -8.46 -25.67
C GLY A 148 -16.37 -8.30 -24.26
N PRO A 149 -16.62 -7.17 -23.56
CA PRO A 149 -16.19 -7.03 -22.18
C PRO A 149 -16.89 -8.07 -21.30
N ARG A 150 -16.11 -8.72 -20.44
CA ARG A 150 -16.59 -9.77 -19.53
C ARG A 150 -15.88 -9.67 -18.19
N ALA A 151 -16.59 -9.98 -17.12
CA ALA A 151 -15.97 -10.18 -15.82
C ALA A 151 -15.23 -11.52 -15.79
N THR A 152 -13.98 -11.50 -15.34
CA THR A 152 -13.11 -12.68 -15.21
C THR A 152 -12.85 -13.05 -13.76
N GLY A 153 -13.15 -12.15 -12.82
CA GLY A 153 -13.05 -12.39 -11.38
C GLY A 153 -13.87 -11.37 -10.61
N VAL A 154 -14.46 -11.80 -9.50
CA VAL A 154 -15.28 -10.97 -8.63
C VAL A 154 -14.91 -11.27 -7.17
N THR A 155 -14.67 -10.23 -6.38
CA THR A 155 -14.51 -10.31 -4.93
C THR A 155 -15.53 -9.39 -4.23
N ALA A 156 -15.45 -9.29 -2.91
CA ALA A 156 -16.24 -8.31 -2.15
C ALA A 156 -15.85 -6.85 -2.42
N GLY A 157 -14.62 -6.60 -2.89
CA GLY A 157 -14.08 -5.24 -3.06
C GLY A 157 -13.49 -4.96 -4.44
N SER A 158 -13.58 -5.90 -5.38
CA SER A 158 -13.00 -5.76 -6.73
C SER A 158 -13.73 -6.57 -7.80
N VAL A 159 -13.59 -6.11 -9.04
CA VAL A 159 -14.01 -6.82 -10.25
C VAL A 159 -12.86 -6.78 -11.26
N SER A 160 -12.43 -7.96 -11.73
CA SER A 160 -11.50 -8.12 -12.84
C SER A 160 -12.26 -8.27 -14.15
N LEU A 161 -11.83 -7.55 -15.18
CA LEU A 161 -12.45 -7.46 -16.49
C LEU A 161 -11.45 -7.85 -17.58
N ALA A 162 -11.95 -8.47 -18.64
CA ALA A 162 -11.21 -8.66 -19.89
C ALA A 162 -12.11 -8.36 -21.09
N TRP A 163 -11.51 -7.95 -22.20
CA TRP A 163 -12.21 -7.62 -23.45
C TRP A 163 -11.37 -8.03 -24.66
N ASN A 164 -11.94 -7.90 -25.85
CA ASN A 164 -11.25 -8.08 -27.12
C ASN A 164 -10.63 -6.74 -27.55
N ALA A 165 -9.44 -6.80 -28.15
CA ALA A 165 -8.71 -5.62 -28.59
C ALA A 165 -9.50 -4.80 -29.61
N SER A 166 -9.35 -3.48 -29.53
CA SER A 166 -9.77 -2.55 -30.56
C SER A 166 -8.74 -2.52 -31.70
N THR A 167 -9.20 -2.21 -32.90
CA THR A 167 -8.36 -1.86 -34.06
C THR A 167 -8.45 -0.36 -34.35
N ASP A 168 -7.37 0.17 -34.89
CA ASP A 168 -7.19 1.55 -35.30
C ASP A 168 -6.13 1.60 -36.42
N ASP A 169 -6.12 2.64 -37.25
CA ASP A 169 -5.16 2.79 -38.36
C ASP A 169 -3.78 3.27 -37.91
N THR A 170 -3.66 3.95 -36.77
CA THR A 170 -2.37 4.33 -36.15
C THR A 170 -2.04 3.55 -34.87
N GLY A 171 -3.04 2.90 -34.29
CA GLY A 171 -2.88 1.88 -33.25
C GLY A 171 -3.37 2.34 -31.87
N VAL A 172 -3.80 1.36 -31.06
CA VAL A 172 -4.36 1.61 -29.73
C VAL A 172 -3.24 1.72 -28.69
N THR A 173 -3.21 2.84 -27.96
CA THR A 173 -2.21 3.12 -26.91
C THR A 173 -2.67 2.66 -25.52
N ASP A 174 -3.95 2.89 -25.18
CA ASP A 174 -4.50 2.45 -23.90
C ASP A 174 -6.02 2.23 -23.94
N TYR A 175 -6.53 1.59 -22.89
CA TYR A 175 -7.93 1.39 -22.61
C TYR A 175 -8.31 2.07 -21.29
N GLN A 176 -9.50 2.65 -21.26
CA GLN A 176 -10.10 3.21 -20.05
C GLN A 176 -11.35 2.41 -19.68
N VAL A 177 -11.41 1.95 -18.43
CA VAL A 177 -12.60 1.33 -17.84
C VAL A 177 -13.42 2.42 -17.18
N LEU A 178 -14.70 2.50 -17.54
CA LEU A 178 -15.64 3.49 -17.03
C LEU A 178 -16.69 2.85 -16.14
N SER A 179 -17.11 3.56 -15.10
CA SER A 179 -18.38 3.32 -14.41
C SER A 179 -19.25 4.57 -14.59
N GLY A 180 -20.31 4.44 -15.38
CA GLY A 180 -20.99 5.62 -15.93
C GLY A 180 -20.06 6.42 -16.84
N SER A 181 -19.83 7.70 -16.52
CA SER A 181 -18.90 8.59 -17.23
C SER A 181 -17.52 8.70 -16.58
N THR A 182 -17.33 8.12 -15.39
CA THR A 182 -16.09 8.24 -14.61
C THR A 182 -15.11 7.13 -14.99
N VAL A 183 -13.85 7.49 -15.27
CA VAL A 183 -12.77 6.52 -15.46
C VAL A 183 -12.36 5.95 -14.10
N VAL A 184 -12.52 4.64 -13.93
CA VAL A 184 -12.23 3.92 -12.67
C VAL A 184 -10.96 3.07 -12.75
N ALA A 185 -10.46 2.79 -13.95
CA ALA A 185 -9.16 2.17 -14.20
C ALA A 185 -8.66 2.48 -15.62
N THR A 186 -7.35 2.39 -15.84
CA THR A 186 -6.70 2.45 -17.16
C THR A 186 -5.78 1.26 -17.36
N SER A 187 -5.62 0.78 -18.58
CA SER A 187 -4.76 -0.37 -18.90
C SER A 187 -4.19 -0.27 -20.30
N THR A 188 -2.93 -0.66 -20.48
CA THR A 188 -2.30 -0.84 -21.79
C THR A 188 -2.53 -2.25 -22.36
N SER A 189 -3.22 -3.11 -21.61
CA SER A 189 -3.57 -4.48 -21.99
C SER A 189 -5.09 -4.63 -22.14
N THR A 190 -5.55 -5.76 -22.68
CA THR A 190 -6.98 -6.07 -22.85
C THR A 190 -7.66 -6.61 -21.57
N SER A 191 -7.17 -6.19 -20.40
CA SER A 191 -7.73 -6.52 -19.10
C SER A 191 -7.39 -5.47 -18.06
N ALA A 192 -8.23 -5.34 -17.03
CA ALA A 192 -8.02 -4.47 -15.88
C ALA A 192 -8.77 -4.98 -14.65
N THR A 193 -8.34 -4.57 -13.45
CA THR A 193 -9.08 -4.82 -12.20
C THR A 193 -9.49 -3.51 -11.58
N VAL A 194 -10.79 -3.36 -11.31
CA VAL A 194 -11.36 -2.23 -10.58
C VAL A 194 -11.44 -2.61 -9.10
N THR A 195 -10.86 -1.80 -8.21
CA THR A 195 -10.82 -2.03 -6.75
C THR A 195 -11.57 -0.93 -5.99
N GLY A 196 -11.70 -1.06 -4.66
CA GLY A 196 -12.38 -0.07 -3.83
C GLY A 196 -13.91 -0.09 -3.96
N LEU A 197 -14.47 -1.20 -4.45
CA LEU A 197 -15.90 -1.39 -4.63
C LEU A 197 -16.58 -1.80 -3.31
N LEU A 198 -17.86 -1.45 -3.17
CA LEU A 198 -18.69 -1.90 -2.05
C LEU A 198 -19.09 -3.37 -2.25
N PRO A 199 -19.19 -4.18 -1.19
CA PRO A 199 -19.67 -5.55 -1.28
C PRO A 199 -21.16 -5.64 -1.64
N ALA A 200 -21.60 -6.80 -2.14
CA ALA A 200 -22.98 -7.08 -2.55
C ALA A 200 -23.62 -5.98 -3.44
N THR A 201 -22.81 -5.29 -4.23
CA THR A 201 -23.22 -4.12 -5.01
C THR A 201 -23.06 -4.43 -6.49
N ALA A 202 -24.14 -4.22 -7.24
CA ALA A 202 -24.11 -4.34 -8.70
C ALA A 202 -23.38 -3.14 -9.30
N TYR A 203 -22.31 -3.41 -10.03
CA TYR A 203 -21.58 -2.42 -10.82
C TYR A 203 -21.75 -2.70 -12.30
N THR A 204 -21.85 -1.61 -13.07
CA THR A 204 -21.82 -1.66 -14.53
C THR A 204 -20.57 -0.96 -15.00
N PHE A 205 -19.81 -1.63 -15.88
CA PHE A 205 -18.61 -1.11 -16.47
C PHE A 205 -18.71 -1.09 -17.99
N SER A 206 -18.05 -0.14 -18.63
CA SER A 206 -17.77 -0.14 -20.06
C SER A 206 -16.29 0.16 -20.29
N VAL A 207 -15.79 -0.11 -21.49
CA VAL A 207 -14.39 0.12 -21.85
C VAL A 207 -14.34 0.92 -23.13
N ARG A 208 -13.44 1.91 -23.21
CA ARG A 208 -13.12 2.61 -24.47
C ARG A 208 -11.62 2.57 -24.74
N ALA A 209 -11.24 2.63 -26.00
CA ALA A 209 -9.86 2.68 -26.45
C ALA A 209 -9.42 4.11 -26.77
N ARG A 210 -8.12 4.36 -26.70
CA ARG A 210 -7.46 5.59 -27.15
C ARG A 210 -6.25 5.29 -28.02
N ASP A 211 -6.05 6.09 -29.05
CA ASP A 211 -4.85 6.06 -29.89
C ASP A 211 -3.77 7.03 -29.37
N ALA A 212 -2.67 7.14 -30.12
CA ALA A 212 -1.57 8.05 -29.83
C ALA A 212 -1.87 9.52 -30.17
N ALA A 213 -2.84 9.78 -31.05
CA ALA A 213 -3.30 11.11 -31.43
C ALA A 213 -4.28 11.72 -30.39
N GLY A 214 -4.80 10.90 -29.49
CA GLY A 214 -5.73 11.27 -28.42
C GLY A 214 -7.21 11.04 -28.78
N ASN A 215 -7.53 10.44 -29.93
CA ASN A 215 -8.91 10.13 -30.27
C ASN A 215 -9.42 9.00 -29.37
N THR A 216 -10.67 9.12 -28.90
CA THR A 216 -11.32 8.11 -28.05
C THR A 216 -12.40 7.38 -28.82
N SER A 217 -12.42 6.05 -28.75
CA SER A 217 -13.51 5.26 -29.29
C SER A 217 -14.84 5.58 -28.61
N THR A 218 -15.95 5.16 -29.24
CA THR A 218 -17.19 4.94 -28.50
C THR A 218 -16.95 3.86 -27.42
N ALA A 219 -17.71 3.92 -26.32
CA ALA A 219 -17.62 2.92 -25.27
C ALA A 219 -18.19 1.57 -25.74
N SER A 220 -17.63 0.47 -25.25
CA SER A 220 -18.14 -0.88 -25.46
C SER A 220 -19.58 -1.03 -24.95
N ALA A 221 -20.22 -2.15 -25.31
CA ALA A 221 -21.40 -2.62 -24.58
C ALA A 221 -21.07 -2.74 -23.08
N PRO A 222 -22.03 -2.44 -22.18
CA PRO A 222 -21.79 -2.55 -20.75
C PRO A 222 -21.65 -4.00 -20.30
N VAL A 223 -20.79 -4.24 -19.33
CA VAL A 223 -20.71 -5.49 -18.56
C VAL A 223 -21.14 -5.21 -17.12
N SER A 224 -22.09 -5.99 -16.63
CA SER A 224 -22.51 -5.94 -15.23
C SER A 224 -21.82 -7.03 -14.43
N ALA A 225 -21.34 -6.67 -13.24
CA ALA A 225 -20.84 -7.61 -12.25
C ALA A 225 -21.33 -7.18 -10.87
N THR A 226 -21.86 -8.11 -10.09
CA THR A 226 -22.22 -7.85 -8.69
C THR A 226 -21.07 -8.32 -7.83
N THR A 227 -20.46 -7.41 -7.07
CA THR A 227 -19.45 -7.81 -6.09
C THR A 227 -20.04 -8.84 -5.14
N SER A 228 -19.23 -9.80 -4.73
CA SER A 228 -19.66 -10.77 -3.73
C SER A 228 -20.08 -10.00 -2.46
N PRO A 229 -21.00 -10.54 -1.65
CA PRO A 229 -21.16 -10.06 -0.28
C PRO A 229 -19.80 -10.00 0.41
N SER A 230 -19.62 -9.07 1.36
CA SER A 230 -18.49 -9.19 2.28
C SER A 230 -18.63 -10.56 2.87
N GLY A 231 -17.65 -11.43 2.62
CA GLY A 231 -17.74 -12.82 3.03
C GLY A 231 -17.88 -12.86 4.54
N GLY A 232 -19.12 -12.94 5.04
CA GLY A 232 -19.40 -13.58 6.31
C GLY A 232 -18.97 -15.02 6.08
N GLY A 233 -17.73 -15.33 6.40
CA GLY A 233 -17.23 -16.68 6.27
C GLY A 233 -18.12 -17.60 7.10
N SER A 234 -18.12 -18.88 6.73
CA SER A 234 -18.92 -19.90 7.43
C SER A 234 -18.79 -19.79 8.94
N THR A 235 -19.86 -20.08 9.68
CA THR A 235 -19.76 -20.25 11.13
C THR A 235 -19.39 -21.70 11.42
N VAL A 236 -18.36 -21.90 12.24
CA VAL A 236 -17.96 -23.19 12.80
C VAL A 236 -18.27 -23.15 14.28
N ASP A 237 -19.30 -23.90 14.68
CA ASP A 237 -19.64 -24.07 16.09
C ASP A 237 -18.73 -25.14 16.71
N VAL A 238 -18.14 -24.81 17.87
CA VAL A 238 -17.27 -25.72 18.61
C VAL A 238 -17.70 -25.82 20.07
N SER A 239 -17.67 -27.02 20.62
CA SER A 239 -18.10 -27.34 22.00
C SER A 239 -17.04 -28.14 22.77
N THR A 240 -15.92 -28.49 22.12
CA THR A 240 -14.81 -29.23 22.73
C THR A 240 -13.47 -28.63 22.34
N ALA A 241 -12.44 -28.87 23.16
CA ALA A 241 -11.06 -28.44 22.89
C ALA A 241 -10.55 -28.93 21.53
N ALA A 242 -10.80 -30.20 21.19
CA ALA A 242 -10.39 -30.78 19.91
C ALA A 242 -11.06 -30.09 18.71
N GLN A 243 -12.35 -29.74 18.81
CA GLN A 243 -13.05 -28.98 17.77
C GLN A 243 -12.48 -27.57 17.62
N LEU A 244 -12.19 -26.89 18.73
CA LEU A 244 -11.56 -25.56 18.70
C LEU A 244 -10.16 -25.62 18.06
N GLN A 245 -9.32 -26.58 18.45
CA GLN A 245 -8.00 -26.79 17.85
C GLN A 245 -8.09 -27.03 16.35
N ALA A 246 -8.99 -27.90 15.91
CA ALA A 246 -9.22 -28.17 14.49
C ALA A 246 -9.73 -26.93 13.73
N ALA A 247 -10.62 -26.14 14.35
CA ALA A 247 -11.14 -24.91 13.75
C ALA A 247 -10.04 -23.84 13.61
N LEU A 248 -9.22 -23.62 14.65
CA LEU A 248 -8.08 -22.70 14.61
C LEU A 248 -7.06 -23.11 13.53
N ALA A 249 -6.76 -24.41 13.42
CA ALA A 249 -5.82 -24.94 12.43
C ALA A 249 -6.32 -24.82 10.98
N ASN A 250 -7.63 -24.71 10.75
CA ASN A 250 -8.24 -24.66 9.42
C ASN A 250 -8.98 -23.36 9.12
N ALA A 251 -8.80 -22.34 9.96
CA ALA A 251 -9.52 -21.09 9.84
C ALA A 251 -9.24 -20.39 8.50
N THR A 252 -10.27 -19.80 7.89
CA THR A 252 -10.19 -19.08 6.61
C THR A 252 -10.68 -17.64 6.76
N PRO A 253 -10.17 -16.67 5.96
CA PRO A 253 -10.60 -15.27 6.03
C PRO A 253 -12.13 -15.10 6.01
N GLY A 254 -12.64 -14.29 6.94
CA GLY A 254 -14.08 -14.03 7.15
C GLY A 254 -14.80 -15.05 8.03
N GLN A 255 -14.20 -16.22 8.32
CA GLN A 255 -14.83 -17.29 9.08
C GLN A 255 -15.09 -16.88 10.53
N THR A 256 -16.21 -17.36 11.10
CA THR A 256 -16.49 -17.22 12.53
C THR A 256 -16.38 -18.58 13.21
N ILE A 257 -15.53 -18.71 14.21
CA ILE A 257 -15.48 -19.83 15.15
C ILE A 257 -16.27 -19.41 16.38
N ARG A 258 -17.37 -20.11 16.67
CA ARG A 258 -18.25 -19.80 17.80
C ARG A 258 -18.14 -20.86 18.88
N LEU A 259 -17.62 -20.46 20.03
CA LEU A 259 -17.50 -21.27 21.23
C LEU A 259 -18.88 -21.42 21.89
N ALA A 260 -19.26 -22.64 22.22
CA ALA A 260 -20.28 -22.91 23.22
C ALA A 260 -19.73 -22.61 24.63
N ALA A 261 -20.63 -22.40 25.59
CA ALA A 261 -20.25 -22.36 27.00
C ALA A 261 -19.58 -23.68 27.42
N GLY A 262 -18.54 -23.60 28.25
CA GLY A 262 -17.80 -24.78 28.70
C GLY A 262 -16.30 -24.50 28.87
N VAL A 263 -15.60 -25.48 29.45
CA VAL A 263 -14.14 -25.40 29.64
C VAL A 263 -13.44 -26.16 28.52
N TYR A 264 -12.55 -25.48 27.82
CA TYR A 264 -11.69 -26.01 26.77
C TYR A 264 -10.28 -26.11 27.35
N ARG A 265 -9.83 -27.32 27.72
CA ARG A 265 -8.46 -27.56 28.19
C ARG A 265 -7.56 -28.01 27.04
N GLY A 266 -6.45 -27.31 26.81
CA GLY A 266 -5.42 -27.69 25.85
C GLY A 266 -4.65 -26.49 25.26
N SER A 267 -3.74 -26.79 24.33
CA SER A 267 -3.01 -25.76 23.58
C SER A 267 -3.85 -25.20 22.45
N PHE A 268 -4.02 -23.88 22.40
CA PHE A 268 -4.79 -23.18 21.37
C PHE A 268 -3.89 -22.19 20.64
N ALA A 269 -3.53 -22.52 19.40
CA ALA A 269 -2.70 -21.68 18.56
C ALA A 269 -3.23 -21.61 17.14
N THR A 270 -3.01 -20.48 16.47
CA THR A 270 -3.31 -20.31 15.05
C THR A 270 -2.20 -19.57 14.33
N THR A 271 -1.95 -20.03 13.11
CA THR A 271 -1.06 -19.38 12.12
C THR A 271 -1.84 -18.93 10.88
N ARG A 272 -3.18 -18.95 10.95
CA ARG A 272 -4.05 -18.63 9.81
C ARG A 272 -4.31 -17.12 9.76
N PRO A 273 -3.86 -16.40 8.73
CA PRO A 273 -4.15 -14.97 8.60
C PRO A 273 -5.60 -14.75 8.17
N GLY A 274 -6.26 -13.76 8.77
CA GLY A 274 -7.41 -13.10 8.16
C GLY A 274 -6.97 -12.06 7.14
N THR A 275 -7.93 -11.26 6.65
CA THR A 275 -7.65 -10.09 5.81
C THR A 275 -8.44 -8.89 6.31
N ALA A 276 -8.07 -7.68 5.91
CA ALA A 276 -8.84 -6.48 6.23
C ALA A 276 -10.32 -6.56 5.77
N ALA A 277 -10.59 -7.20 4.63
CA ALA A 277 -11.95 -7.39 4.09
C ALA A 277 -12.69 -8.59 4.70
N GLY A 278 -11.97 -9.52 5.32
CA GLY A 278 -12.49 -10.75 5.90
C GLY A 278 -11.66 -11.13 7.13
N PRO A 279 -11.80 -10.42 8.25
CA PRO A 279 -11.16 -10.82 9.49
C PRO A 279 -11.72 -12.15 9.98
N ILE A 280 -10.90 -12.98 10.59
CA ILE A 280 -11.36 -14.23 11.21
C ILE A 280 -11.87 -13.92 12.61
N THR A 281 -13.03 -14.44 12.99
CA THR A 281 -13.63 -14.17 14.30
C THR A 281 -13.58 -15.42 15.18
N LEU A 282 -13.07 -15.31 16.41
CA LEU A 282 -13.28 -16.26 17.49
C LEU A 282 -14.17 -15.60 18.54
N THR A 283 -15.34 -16.16 18.79
CA THR A 283 -16.33 -15.55 19.68
C THR A 283 -16.99 -16.57 20.58
N GLY A 284 -17.36 -16.16 21.80
CA GLY A 284 -18.05 -17.01 22.76
C GLY A 284 -18.68 -16.22 23.90
N PRO A 285 -19.53 -16.84 24.72
CA PRO A 285 -19.94 -16.28 25.99
C PRO A 285 -18.77 -16.29 27.00
N ALA A 286 -18.87 -15.53 28.09
CA ALA A 286 -17.81 -15.43 29.11
C ALA A 286 -17.56 -16.76 29.85
N ASP A 287 -18.52 -17.67 29.86
CA ASP A 287 -18.40 -19.03 30.40
C ASP A 287 -17.87 -20.05 29.37
N ALA A 288 -17.49 -19.61 28.16
CA ALA A 288 -16.54 -20.33 27.32
C ALA A 288 -15.11 -20.01 27.78
N VAL A 289 -14.48 -20.96 28.46
CA VAL A 289 -13.21 -20.77 29.18
C VAL A 289 -12.10 -21.56 28.51
N LEU A 290 -11.10 -20.88 27.97
CA LEU A 290 -9.87 -21.48 27.48
C LEU A 290 -8.88 -21.64 28.63
N VAL A 291 -8.40 -22.86 28.83
CA VAL A 291 -7.41 -23.23 29.85
C VAL A 291 -6.25 -23.95 29.21
N ASN A 292 -5.03 -23.55 29.57
CA ASN A 292 -3.82 -24.23 29.16
C ASN A 292 -2.90 -24.47 30.36
N ASP A 293 -3.27 -25.49 31.15
CA ASP A 293 -2.56 -26.00 32.32
C ASP A 293 -1.52 -27.08 31.97
N GLY A 294 -1.20 -27.23 30.68
CA GLY A 294 -0.21 -28.16 30.16
C GLY A 294 1.23 -27.79 30.55
N PRO A 295 2.19 -28.73 30.48
CA PRO A 295 3.54 -28.49 30.97
C PRO A 295 4.23 -27.40 30.17
N SER A 296 4.48 -26.25 30.80
CA SER A 296 5.47 -25.29 30.33
C SER A 296 6.87 -25.84 30.63
N GLY A 297 7.33 -26.80 29.82
CA GLY A 297 8.71 -27.28 29.87
C GLY A 297 9.71 -26.17 29.53
N THR A 298 11.01 -26.51 29.43
CA THR A 298 12.00 -25.59 28.85
C THR A 298 11.71 -25.46 27.35
N GLY A 299 10.91 -24.47 26.98
CA GLY A 299 10.68 -24.09 25.59
C GLY A 299 11.96 -23.56 24.93
N PRO A 300 12.05 -23.57 23.59
CA PRO A 300 13.12 -22.88 22.89
C PRO A 300 13.16 -21.40 23.29
N SER A 301 14.35 -20.79 23.26
CA SER A 301 14.52 -19.37 23.58
C SER A 301 13.65 -18.45 22.73
N CYS A 302 13.34 -18.87 21.49
CA CYS A 302 12.47 -18.18 20.55
C CYS A 302 11.34 -19.08 20.06
N PRO A 303 10.24 -19.17 20.81
CA PRO A 303 9.17 -20.10 20.50
C PRO A 303 8.41 -19.71 19.23
N THR A 304 8.18 -20.71 18.40
CA THR A 304 7.23 -20.69 17.27
C THR A 304 6.29 -21.90 17.40
N PRO A 305 5.04 -21.82 16.89
CA PRO A 305 4.11 -22.94 16.95
C PRO A 305 4.74 -24.17 16.31
N THR A 306 4.94 -25.21 17.12
CA THR A 306 5.59 -26.46 16.73
C THR A 306 4.67 -27.61 17.10
N ALA A 307 4.43 -28.52 16.17
CA ALA A 307 3.55 -29.66 16.41
C ALA A 307 4.05 -30.50 17.59
N GLY A 308 3.16 -30.80 18.54
CA GLY A 308 3.49 -31.57 19.74
C GLY A 308 4.22 -30.79 20.84
N TRP A 309 4.43 -29.48 20.66
CA TRP A 309 4.98 -28.61 21.68
C TRP A 309 3.94 -27.59 22.15
N ASP A 310 3.89 -27.37 23.46
CA ASP A 310 2.93 -26.47 24.09
C ASP A 310 3.68 -25.33 24.82
N PRO A 311 3.47 -24.07 24.45
CA PRO A 311 4.05 -22.94 25.16
C PRO A 311 3.39 -22.66 26.53
N GLY A 312 2.22 -23.26 26.81
CA GLY A 312 1.40 -22.93 27.98
C GLY A 312 0.58 -21.64 27.80
N TYR A 313 0.44 -21.11 26.59
CA TYR A 313 -0.34 -19.89 26.33
C TYR A 313 -1.82 -20.24 26.20
N GLY A 314 -2.69 -19.45 26.82
CA GLY A 314 -4.14 -19.67 26.76
C GLY A 314 -4.72 -19.49 25.35
N LEU A 315 -4.19 -18.53 24.57
CA LEU A 315 -4.42 -18.43 23.14
C LEU A 315 -3.24 -17.75 22.44
N TRP A 316 -2.72 -18.37 21.37
CA TRP A 316 -1.58 -17.85 20.63
C TRP A 316 -1.90 -17.59 19.15
N LEU A 317 -1.82 -16.31 18.75
CA LEU A 317 -1.86 -15.89 17.36
C LEU A 317 -0.42 -15.67 16.91
N HIS A 318 0.06 -16.44 15.93
CA HIS A 318 1.44 -16.36 15.47
C HIS A 318 1.52 -16.26 13.94
N GLY A 319 1.84 -15.08 13.43
CA GLY A 319 1.75 -14.79 11.99
C GLY A 319 0.30 -14.80 11.50
N ALA A 320 -0.65 -14.44 12.37
CA ALA A 320 -2.08 -14.54 12.14
C ALA A 320 -2.75 -13.15 12.28
N PRO A 321 -2.48 -12.20 11.38
CA PRO A 321 -3.10 -10.88 11.41
C PRO A 321 -4.60 -10.92 11.13
N HIS A 322 -5.30 -9.81 11.43
CA HIS A 322 -6.73 -9.60 11.16
C HIS A 322 -7.65 -10.63 11.84
N TRP A 323 -7.49 -10.81 13.15
CA TRP A 323 -8.41 -11.59 13.97
C TRP A 323 -9.30 -10.70 14.85
N ASN A 324 -10.55 -11.10 15.02
CA ASN A 324 -11.49 -10.55 16.00
C ASN A 324 -11.72 -11.59 17.09
N LEU A 325 -11.26 -11.33 18.31
CA LEU A 325 -11.48 -12.16 19.49
C LEU A 325 -12.54 -11.49 20.37
N SER A 326 -13.58 -12.23 20.77
CA SER A 326 -14.61 -11.61 21.60
C SER A 326 -15.35 -12.51 22.59
N GLY A 327 -15.59 -11.96 23.77
CA GLY A 327 -16.59 -12.46 24.73
C GLY A 327 -16.13 -13.57 25.68
N PHE A 328 -15.18 -14.42 25.27
CA PHE A 328 -14.75 -15.59 26.03
C PHE A 328 -13.72 -15.27 27.13
N THR A 329 -13.43 -16.27 27.96
CA THR A 329 -12.47 -16.18 29.07
C THR A 329 -11.20 -16.99 28.78
N VAL A 330 -10.04 -16.49 29.19
CA VAL A 330 -8.76 -17.20 29.22
C VAL A 330 -8.24 -17.22 30.65
N ARG A 331 -7.90 -18.40 31.18
CA ARG A 331 -7.33 -18.54 32.53
C ARG A 331 -6.51 -19.80 32.71
N GLU A 332 -5.86 -19.94 33.86
CA GLU A 332 -5.10 -21.15 34.22
C GLU A 332 -4.09 -21.48 33.10
N SER A 333 -3.24 -20.50 32.76
CA SER A 333 -2.27 -20.60 31.68
C SER A 333 -1.00 -19.84 32.01
N LYS A 334 0.12 -20.22 31.41
CA LYS A 334 1.40 -19.53 31.61
C LYS A 334 1.30 -18.03 31.24
N LYS A 335 0.80 -17.76 30.03
CA LYS A 335 0.45 -16.41 29.54
C LYS A 335 -0.97 -16.46 29.01
N GLY A 336 -1.72 -15.36 29.07
CA GLY A 336 -3.09 -15.33 28.57
C GLY A 336 -3.16 -15.36 27.03
N ILE A 337 -3.34 -14.19 26.41
CA ILE A 337 -3.43 -14.07 24.94
C ILE A 337 -2.13 -13.47 24.41
N VAL A 338 -1.46 -14.18 23.52
CA VAL A 338 -0.22 -13.73 22.89
C VAL A 338 -0.46 -13.52 21.40
N ALA A 339 -0.18 -12.31 20.91
CA ALA A 339 -0.19 -11.95 19.49
C ALA A 339 1.24 -11.71 19.03
N ASP A 340 1.80 -12.67 18.30
CA ASP A 340 3.11 -12.63 17.67
C ASP A 340 2.95 -12.37 16.17
N ASN A 341 3.49 -11.27 15.64
CA ASN A 341 3.39 -10.90 14.21
C ASN A 341 1.96 -11.00 13.68
N SER A 342 1.00 -10.57 14.51
CA SER A 342 -0.44 -10.72 14.30
C SER A 342 -1.09 -9.35 14.41
N HIS A 343 -0.72 -8.47 13.48
CA HIS A 343 -1.19 -7.09 13.39
C HIS A 343 -2.68 -6.99 13.06
N HIS A 344 -3.29 -5.84 13.37
CA HIS A 344 -4.73 -5.59 13.17
C HIS A 344 -5.63 -6.61 13.88
N THR A 345 -5.20 -7.12 15.04
CA THR A 345 -6.02 -8.00 15.87
C THR A 345 -6.89 -7.15 16.80
N VAL A 346 -8.18 -7.44 16.87
CA VAL A 346 -9.13 -6.82 17.81
C VAL A 346 -9.50 -7.81 18.89
N ILE A 347 -9.11 -7.53 20.12
CA ILE A 347 -9.47 -8.30 21.32
C ILE A 347 -10.51 -7.48 22.08
N SER A 348 -11.72 -8.01 22.27
CA SER A 348 -12.81 -7.23 22.85
C SER A 348 -13.75 -8.01 23.76
N ARG A 349 -14.11 -7.43 24.92
CA ARG A 349 -15.02 -8.08 25.90
C ARG A 349 -14.54 -9.46 26.36
N VAL A 350 -13.23 -9.69 26.39
CA VAL A 350 -12.66 -10.94 26.94
C VAL A 350 -12.37 -10.77 28.43
N SER A 351 -12.31 -11.87 29.15
CA SER A 351 -11.75 -11.91 30.50
C SER A 351 -10.45 -12.70 30.48
N VAL A 352 -9.36 -12.14 31.00
CA VAL A 352 -8.08 -12.84 31.18
C VAL A 352 -7.74 -12.81 32.66
N HIS A 353 -7.60 -13.97 33.29
CA HIS A 353 -7.28 -14.01 34.72
C HIS A 353 -6.57 -15.28 35.15
N HIS A 354 -5.90 -15.25 36.31
CA HIS A 354 -5.20 -16.40 36.88
C HIS A 354 -4.17 -16.96 35.90
N VAL A 355 -3.22 -16.12 35.53
CA VAL A 355 -2.11 -16.48 34.64
C VAL A 355 -0.77 -16.34 35.36
N ASP A 356 0.17 -17.20 35.00
CA ASP A 356 1.44 -17.34 35.72
C ASP A 356 2.41 -16.17 35.48
N GLU A 357 2.36 -15.60 34.27
CA GLU A 357 3.09 -14.43 33.77
C GLU A 357 2.07 -13.38 33.28
N GLU A 358 2.23 -12.82 32.07
CA GLU A 358 1.45 -11.69 31.58
C GLU A 358 0.09 -12.08 30.98
N GLY A 359 -0.87 -11.16 31.08
CA GLY A 359 -2.25 -11.34 30.59
C GLY A 359 -2.37 -11.28 29.07
N VAL A 360 -2.13 -10.13 28.46
CA VAL A 360 -2.21 -9.93 27.00
C VAL A 360 -0.90 -9.35 26.48
N HIS A 361 -0.29 -9.99 25.49
CA HIS A 361 1.00 -9.58 24.94
C HIS A 361 0.94 -9.34 23.43
N PHE A 362 1.20 -8.11 23.00
CA PHE A 362 1.44 -7.75 21.60
C PHE A 362 2.93 -7.72 21.32
N ARG A 363 3.43 -8.71 20.58
CA ARG A 363 4.84 -8.95 20.34
C ARG A 363 5.14 -9.20 18.87
N ARG A 364 6.40 -9.12 18.47
CA ARG A 364 6.87 -9.32 17.10
C ARG A 364 6.16 -8.44 16.08
N SER A 365 6.13 -7.14 16.35
CA SER A 365 5.52 -6.13 15.50
C SER A 365 4.04 -6.38 15.20
N SER A 366 3.26 -6.73 16.22
CA SER A 366 1.80 -6.90 16.14
C SER A 366 1.07 -5.55 16.14
N ALA A 367 1.50 -4.66 15.25
CA ALA A 367 1.03 -3.28 15.13
C ALA A 367 -0.47 -3.17 14.83
N ASP A 368 -1.03 -1.97 15.06
CA ASP A 368 -2.41 -1.63 14.69
C ASP A 368 -3.48 -2.52 15.36
N SER A 369 -3.11 -3.22 16.43
CA SER A 369 -4.02 -4.08 17.20
C SER A 369 -4.75 -3.30 18.28
N VAL A 370 -5.92 -3.77 18.68
CA VAL A 370 -6.79 -3.10 19.66
C VAL A 370 -7.20 -4.10 20.74
N LEU A 371 -6.94 -3.77 22.00
CA LEU A 371 -7.55 -4.40 23.16
C LEU A 371 -8.61 -3.44 23.74
N ARG A 372 -9.88 -3.86 23.76
CA ARG A 372 -10.95 -3.00 24.28
C ARG A 372 -12.00 -3.68 25.14
N ASP A 373 -12.64 -2.92 26.01
CA ASP A 373 -13.82 -3.34 26.78
C ASP A 373 -13.64 -4.67 27.54
N SER A 374 -12.39 -5.01 27.90
CA SER A 374 -12.01 -6.30 28.45
C SER A 374 -11.63 -6.20 29.93
N THR A 375 -11.62 -7.33 30.63
CA THR A 375 -11.22 -7.40 32.05
C THR A 375 -9.98 -8.26 32.21
N ILE A 376 -8.95 -7.74 32.90
CA ILE A 376 -7.71 -8.47 33.18
C ILE A 376 -7.42 -8.40 34.68
N THR A 377 -7.24 -9.54 35.35
CA THR A 377 -6.91 -9.62 36.80
C THR A 377 -5.97 -10.78 37.09
N ASP A 378 -5.38 -10.83 38.28
CA ASP A 378 -4.66 -12.03 38.79
C ASP A 378 -3.59 -12.56 37.81
N THR A 379 -2.64 -11.69 37.44
CA THR A 379 -1.51 -12.02 36.56
C THR A 379 -0.21 -12.10 37.35
N GLY A 380 0.77 -12.86 36.87
CA GLY A 380 2.06 -13.05 37.57
C GLY A 380 1.99 -13.99 38.77
N LEU A 381 1.11 -15.00 38.73
CA LEU A 381 0.91 -15.94 39.85
C LEU A 381 2.14 -16.81 40.16
N VAL A 382 3.01 -17.03 39.17
CA VAL A 382 4.25 -17.81 39.35
C VAL A 382 5.48 -16.92 39.26
N GLN A 383 5.49 -15.98 38.32
CA GLN A 383 6.61 -15.06 38.11
C GLN A 383 6.11 -13.63 38.11
N ALA A 384 5.97 -13.07 39.31
CA ALA A 384 5.38 -11.75 39.54
C ALA A 384 6.05 -10.63 38.72
N GLY A 385 7.37 -10.69 38.52
CA GLY A 385 8.11 -9.73 37.70
C GLY A 385 7.88 -9.83 36.18
N TYR A 386 7.12 -10.80 35.70
CA TYR A 386 6.60 -10.90 34.31
C TYR A 386 5.06 -10.90 34.32
N GLY A 387 4.46 -10.36 35.37
CA GLY A 387 3.04 -10.42 35.65
C GLY A 387 2.23 -9.26 35.10
N GLU A 388 2.60 -8.68 33.96
CA GLU A 388 1.93 -7.50 33.42
C GLU A 388 0.49 -7.82 33.00
N GLY A 389 -0.41 -6.85 33.13
CA GLY A 389 -1.78 -7.00 32.62
C GLY A 389 -1.76 -7.03 31.09
N VAL A 390 -1.14 -6.00 30.51
CA VAL A 390 -0.93 -5.85 29.06
C VAL A 390 0.53 -5.48 28.79
N TYR A 391 1.17 -6.22 27.88
CA TYR A 391 2.56 -6.03 27.48
C TYR A 391 2.63 -5.67 25.99
N ILE A 392 3.20 -4.51 25.66
CA ILE A 392 3.26 -4.00 24.28
C ILE A 392 4.72 -3.90 23.82
N GLY A 393 5.06 -4.66 22.78
CA GLY A 393 6.41 -4.77 22.23
C GLY A 393 7.25 -5.81 22.95
N SER A 394 8.57 -5.64 22.92
CA SER A 394 9.50 -6.45 23.72
C SER A 394 10.69 -5.61 24.15
N ALA A 395 11.27 -5.96 25.31
CA ALA A 395 12.52 -5.36 25.75
C ALA A 395 13.62 -5.57 24.68
N ASN A 396 14.51 -4.58 24.54
CA ASN A 396 15.61 -4.59 23.57
C ASN A 396 16.47 -5.87 23.66
N SER A 397 16.71 -6.37 24.87
CA SER A 397 17.43 -7.64 25.08
C SER A 397 16.80 -8.85 24.37
N ASN A 398 15.50 -8.76 24.05
CA ASN A 398 14.74 -9.82 23.40
C ASN A 398 14.51 -9.57 21.90
N TRP A 399 14.98 -8.46 21.33
CA TRP A 399 14.78 -8.13 19.92
C TRP A 399 15.46 -9.10 18.95
N ALA A 400 16.56 -9.75 19.34
CA ALA A 400 17.14 -10.83 18.54
C ALA A 400 16.15 -12.00 18.32
N CYS A 401 15.22 -12.16 19.24
CA CYS A 401 14.24 -13.24 19.25
C CYS A 401 12.88 -12.81 18.69
N HIS A 402 12.42 -11.64 19.14
CA HIS A 402 11.07 -11.16 18.89
C HIS A 402 11.04 -9.99 17.91
N GLY A 403 12.16 -9.37 17.58
CA GLY A 403 12.23 -8.36 16.53
C GLY A 403 12.05 -8.94 15.14
N ASN A 404 11.27 -8.27 14.30
CA ASN A 404 11.01 -8.68 12.91
C ASN A 404 10.88 -7.49 11.95
N SER A 405 10.59 -6.28 12.43
CA SER A 405 10.57 -5.07 11.61
C SER A 405 11.87 -4.31 11.78
N GLY A 406 12.83 -4.57 10.89
CA GLY A 406 14.18 -4.01 11.01
C GLY A 406 14.95 -4.55 12.23
N GLY A 407 14.62 -5.76 12.68
CA GLY A 407 15.20 -6.38 13.87
C GLY A 407 14.65 -5.83 15.19
N VAL A 408 13.62 -4.99 15.15
CA VAL A 408 12.95 -4.42 16.33
C VAL A 408 11.53 -4.96 16.42
N ASP A 409 10.99 -5.03 17.64
CA ASP A 409 9.57 -5.27 17.87
C ASP A 409 8.79 -3.96 17.74
N ARG A 410 8.26 -3.72 16.54
CA ARG A 410 7.52 -2.52 16.15
C ARG A 410 6.03 -2.72 16.34
N SER A 411 5.61 -3.16 17.52
CA SER A 411 4.19 -3.28 17.89
C SER A 411 3.56 -1.89 18.09
N ASP A 412 3.68 -1.07 17.04
CA ASP A 412 3.29 0.32 16.95
C ASP A 412 1.77 0.45 16.87
N ARG A 413 1.24 1.61 17.28
CA ARG A 413 -0.18 1.97 17.11
C ARG A 413 -1.14 0.98 17.75
N VAL A 414 -0.66 0.19 18.72
CA VAL A 414 -1.51 -0.65 19.56
C VAL A 414 -2.38 0.26 20.43
N GLN A 415 -3.65 -0.08 20.53
CA GLN A 415 -4.63 0.67 21.32
C GLN A 415 -5.16 -0.19 22.47
N VAL A 416 -5.14 0.34 23.69
CA VAL A 416 -5.72 -0.27 24.89
C VAL A 416 -6.82 0.66 25.39
N VAL A 417 -8.09 0.30 25.16
CA VAL A 417 -9.22 1.22 25.29
C VAL A 417 -10.36 0.68 26.14
N GLY A 418 -10.78 1.40 27.18
CA GLY A 418 -12.02 1.07 27.91
C GLY A 418 -11.95 -0.23 28.73
N ASN A 419 -10.75 -0.71 29.07
CA ASN A 419 -10.57 -1.96 29.81
C ASN A 419 -10.62 -1.74 31.33
N ARG A 420 -10.93 -2.80 32.08
CA ARG A 420 -10.78 -2.87 33.53
C ARG A 420 -9.60 -3.77 33.86
N ILE A 421 -8.52 -3.22 34.41
CA ILE A 421 -7.28 -3.94 34.68
C ILE A 421 -6.97 -3.88 36.17
N GLY A 422 -6.78 -5.05 36.79
CA GLY A 422 -6.65 -5.24 38.23
C GLY A 422 -7.98 -5.55 38.95
N PRO A 423 -7.90 -5.99 40.22
CA PRO A 423 -6.70 -6.06 41.07
C PRO A 423 -5.78 -7.25 40.75
N ASN A 424 -4.71 -7.36 41.52
CA ASN A 424 -3.76 -8.48 41.53
C ASN A 424 -3.01 -8.64 40.21
N ILE A 425 -2.66 -7.52 39.58
CA ILE A 425 -1.62 -7.53 38.55
C ILE A 425 -0.30 -7.43 39.29
N ALA A 426 0.55 -8.46 39.21
CA ALA A 426 1.77 -8.51 40.00
C ALA A 426 2.87 -7.55 39.50
N ALA A 427 2.88 -7.23 38.20
CA ALA A 427 3.71 -6.17 37.61
C ALA A 427 2.85 -4.95 37.22
N GLU A 428 3.21 -4.21 36.18
CA GLU A 428 2.40 -3.10 35.68
C GLU A 428 1.10 -3.59 35.00
N PRO A 429 -0.06 -3.00 35.32
CA PRO A 429 -1.28 -3.14 34.52
C PRO A 429 -1.06 -2.97 33.02
N ILE A 430 -0.23 -2.01 32.59
CA ILE A 430 0.21 -1.88 31.20
C ILE A 430 1.71 -1.53 31.16
N ASP A 431 2.51 -2.33 30.50
CA ASP A 431 3.92 -2.02 30.21
C ASP A 431 4.12 -1.81 28.71
N VAL A 432 4.57 -0.61 28.35
CA VAL A 432 4.85 -0.22 26.97
C VAL A 432 6.36 -0.25 26.76
N LYS A 433 6.85 -1.22 26.00
CA LYS A 433 8.30 -1.35 25.76
C LYS A 433 8.84 -0.40 24.70
N GLU A 434 10.14 -0.18 24.83
CA GLU A 434 10.97 0.58 23.90
C GLU A 434 10.84 0.09 22.46
N GLY A 435 11.13 0.98 21.51
CA GLY A 435 11.01 0.68 20.08
C GLY A 435 9.58 0.70 19.53
N THR A 436 8.54 0.83 20.36
CA THR A 436 7.15 0.97 19.92
C THR A 436 6.73 2.45 19.81
N PHE A 437 5.84 2.75 18.86
CA PHE A 437 5.44 4.13 18.53
C PHE A 437 3.93 4.33 18.44
N ASN A 438 3.45 5.53 18.78
CA ASN A 438 2.13 6.06 18.42
C ASN A 438 0.93 5.23 18.90
N GLY A 439 1.07 4.51 20.02
CA GLY A 439 -0.06 3.79 20.62
C GLY A 439 -1.00 4.70 21.41
N VAL A 440 -2.17 4.16 21.76
CA VAL A 440 -3.20 4.89 22.50
C VAL A 440 -3.64 4.08 23.71
N ILE A 441 -3.62 4.68 24.89
CA ILE A 441 -4.15 4.11 26.12
C ILE A 441 -5.25 5.03 26.62
N ARG A 442 -6.51 4.64 26.43
CA ARG A 442 -7.66 5.52 26.62
C ARG A 442 -8.77 4.92 27.46
N GLY A 443 -9.28 5.68 28.43
CA GLY A 443 -10.55 5.33 29.10
C GLY A 443 -10.49 4.05 29.95
N ASN A 444 -9.30 3.54 30.28
CA ASN A 444 -9.14 2.33 31.09
C ASN A 444 -9.34 2.65 32.58
N THR A 445 -9.75 1.63 33.34
CA THR A 445 -9.82 1.68 34.80
C THR A 445 -8.78 0.75 35.41
N PHE A 446 -7.92 1.29 36.27
CA PHE A 446 -6.86 0.56 36.96
C PHE A 446 -7.15 0.39 38.44
N ASN A 447 -7.03 -0.84 38.93
CA ASN A 447 -6.95 -1.13 40.35
C ASN A 447 -5.53 -1.64 40.67
N GLY A 448 -4.73 -0.80 41.32
CA GLY A 448 -3.33 -1.09 41.63
C GLY A 448 -3.10 -1.98 42.85
N THR A 449 -4.14 -2.46 43.53
CA THR A 449 -3.95 -3.43 44.61
C THR A 449 -3.28 -4.69 44.10
N GLY A 450 -2.21 -5.13 44.76
CA GLY A 450 -1.49 -6.36 44.46
C GLY A 450 -0.22 -6.21 43.59
N ILE A 451 0.12 -5.01 43.12
CA ILE A 451 1.40 -4.76 42.44
C ILE A 451 2.56 -5.13 43.37
N SER A 452 3.50 -5.94 42.89
CA SER A 452 4.51 -6.59 43.75
C SER A 452 5.74 -5.72 44.03
N GLY A 453 6.15 -4.85 43.11
CA GLY A 453 7.44 -4.17 43.15
C GLY A 453 8.59 -4.95 42.49
N GLN A 454 8.39 -6.21 42.11
CA GLN A 454 9.44 -7.01 41.48
C GLN A 454 9.77 -6.45 40.08
N ASN A 455 11.04 -6.52 39.68
CA ASN A 455 11.53 -5.95 38.42
C ASN A 455 11.23 -4.46 38.23
N SER A 456 11.12 -3.73 39.34
CA SER A 456 10.76 -2.30 39.39
C SER A 456 9.31 -2.00 39.02
N ALA A 457 8.43 -3.00 39.03
CA ALA A 457 7.02 -2.79 38.76
C ALA A 457 6.32 -2.10 39.93
N ASP A 458 6.15 -0.78 39.85
CA ASP A 458 5.63 0.06 40.93
C ASP A 458 4.65 1.16 40.45
N SER A 459 4.07 1.01 39.26
CA SER A 459 3.09 1.95 38.69
C SER A 459 1.96 1.25 37.93
N TRP A 460 0.90 1.98 37.55
CA TRP A 460 -0.14 1.40 36.69
C TRP A 460 0.35 1.24 35.25
N ILE A 461 1.13 2.22 34.77
CA ILE A 461 1.67 2.20 33.41
C ILE A 461 3.11 2.68 33.41
N ASP A 462 4.01 1.89 32.85
CA ASP A 462 5.36 2.31 32.47
C ASP A 462 5.47 2.50 30.96
N VAL A 463 5.85 3.71 30.52
CA VAL A 463 5.92 4.09 29.11
C VAL A 463 7.37 4.25 28.66
N LYS A 464 7.91 3.22 28.01
CA LYS A 464 9.21 3.24 27.30
C LYS A 464 9.05 3.51 25.80
N GLY A 465 7.82 3.40 25.29
CA GLY A 465 7.48 3.75 23.90
C GLY A 465 7.56 5.25 23.59
N VAL A 466 7.34 5.59 22.33
CA VAL A 466 7.47 6.96 21.79
C VAL A 466 6.12 7.46 21.27
N SER A 467 5.78 8.71 21.58
CA SER A 467 4.58 9.37 21.05
C SER A 467 3.26 8.68 21.36
N TYR A 468 3.15 8.05 22.53
CA TYR A 468 1.89 7.49 23.02
C TYR A 468 0.94 8.59 23.51
N THR A 469 -0.36 8.35 23.32
CA THR A 469 -1.42 9.16 23.93
C THR A 469 -2.06 8.40 25.07
N ILE A 470 -1.99 8.95 26.29
CA ILE A 470 -2.56 8.38 27.51
C ILE A 470 -3.65 9.31 28.02
N GLU A 471 -4.93 8.95 27.84
CA GLU A 471 -6.01 9.88 28.13
C GLU A 471 -7.29 9.29 28.71
N GLY A 472 -7.97 10.07 29.55
CA GLY A 472 -9.28 9.68 30.10
C GLY A 472 -9.25 8.44 31.01
N ASN A 473 -8.08 7.98 31.43
CA ASN A 473 -7.96 6.79 32.27
C ASN A 473 -8.22 7.13 33.74
N THR A 474 -8.75 6.17 34.49
CA THR A 474 -8.96 6.28 35.94
C THR A 474 -8.15 5.24 36.68
N GLY A 475 -7.36 5.63 37.68
CA GLY A 475 -6.56 4.70 38.48
C GLY A 475 -6.77 4.92 39.97
N THR A 476 -6.84 3.82 40.72
CA THR A 476 -6.87 3.82 42.19
C THR A 476 -5.84 2.84 42.75
N PHE A 477 -5.17 3.23 43.83
CA PHE A 477 -4.31 2.33 44.60
C PHE A 477 -4.82 2.18 46.04
N ALA A 478 -4.80 0.94 46.53
CA ALA A 478 -4.98 0.59 47.93
C ALA A 478 -4.06 -0.59 48.26
N SER A 479 -3.49 -0.58 49.47
CA SER A 479 -2.71 -1.69 50.02
C SER A 479 -3.56 -2.98 50.04
N PRO A 480 -2.96 -4.17 49.82
CA PRO A 480 -1.53 -4.47 49.71
C PRO A 480 -0.91 -4.10 48.34
N GLY A 481 0.41 -3.91 48.33
CA GLY A 481 1.21 -3.73 47.12
C GLY A 481 2.34 -2.70 47.28
N THR A 482 3.26 -2.69 46.33
CA THR A 482 4.30 -1.68 46.15
C THR A 482 3.84 -0.70 45.08
N PHE A 483 3.91 0.60 45.37
CA PHE A 483 3.43 1.62 44.44
C PHE A 483 4.19 2.94 44.62
N ALA A 484 4.89 3.35 43.57
CA ALA A 484 5.67 4.58 43.53
C ALA A 484 4.91 5.70 42.82
N ASN A 485 4.27 5.45 41.68
CA ASN A 485 3.63 6.49 40.86
C ASN A 485 2.40 5.96 40.09
N GLY A 486 1.53 6.84 39.64
CA GLY A 486 0.40 6.44 38.78
C GLY A 486 0.87 5.96 37.40
N TYR A 487 1.64 6.80 36.73
CA TYR A 487 2.22 6.60 35.41
C TYR A 487 3.71 6.97 35.46
N GLU A 488 4.54 6.19 34.78
CA GLU A 488 5.95 6.47 34.62
C GLU A 488 6.37 6.48 33.15
N THR A 489 7.51 7.10 32.87
CA THR A 489 8.25 6.93 31.62
C THR A 489 9.64 6.44 31.92
N HIS A 490 10.24 5.68 31.01
CA HIS A 490 11.66 5.36 31.09
C HIS A 490 12.34 5.48 29.72
N ASN A 491 13.63 5.81 29.71
CA ASN A 491 14.40 6.09 28.48
C ASN A 491 15.56 5.07 28.29
N PRO A 492 15.26 3.79 28.05
CA PRO A 492 16.28 2.78 27.79
C PRO A 492 17.04 3.11 26.50
N VAL A 493 18.34 2.84 26.52
CA VAL A 493 19.21 2.98 25.34
C VAL A 493 19.10 1.72 24.51
N THR A 494 18.87 1.89 23.20
CA THR A 494 18.63 0.78 22.27
C THR A 494 19.49 0.86 21.03
N THR A 495 19.63 -0.28 20.34
CA THR A 495 20.23 -0.37 19.01
C THR A 495 19.27 -1.11 18.09
N PRO A 496 18.72 -0.47 17.02
CA PRO A 496 18.90 0.93 16.65
C PRO A 496 18.39 1.92 17.71
N SER A 497 18.91 3.14 17.68
CA SER A 497 18.59 4.19 18.65
C SER A 497 17.25 4.86 18.33
N PHE A 498 16.43 5.06 19.36
CA PHE A 498 15.15 5.75 19.30
C PHE A 498 15.02 6.73 20.47
N ALA A 499 14.08 7.67 20.37
CA ALA A 499 13.69 8.57 21.46
C ALA A 499 12.78 7.86 22.48
N ASN A 500 13.18 6.69 22.98
CA ASN A 500 12.39 5.88 23.91
C ASN A 500 11.95 6.69 25.12
N GLY A 501 10.69 6.57 25.51
CA GLY A 501 10.08 7.28 26.63
C GLY A 501 9.78 8.76 26.37
N CYS A 502 9.86 9.23 25.12
CA CYS A 502 9.68 10.64 24.76
C CYS A 502 8.44 10.89 23.87
N GLY A 503 8.01 12.14 23.78
CA GLY A 503 6.89 12.58 22.94
C GLY A 503 5.50 12.13 23.40
N ASN A 504 5.40 11.52 24.56
CA ASN A 504 4.16 10.98 25.09
C ASN A 504 3.28 12.10 25.67
N VAL A 505 1.97 11.93 25.60
CA VAL A 505 0.98 12.93 26.00
C VAL A 505 0.03 12.35 27.04
N TRP A 506 -0.17 13.08 28.14
CA TRP A 506 -1.16 12.76 29.17
C TRP A 506 -2.21 13.86 29.28
N ARG A 507 -3.49 13.51 29.18
CA ARG A 507 -4.62 14.44 29.43
C ARG A 507 -5.85 13.74 29.98
N ASP A 508 -6.66 14.46 30.72
CA ASP A 508 -7.98 14.01 31.21
C ASP A 508 -7.94 12.73 32.09
N ASN A 509 -6.78 12.34 32.62
CA ASN A 509 -6.66 11.17 33.49
C ASN A 509 -7.05 11.53 34.94
N ARG A 510 -7.65 10.59 35.68
CA ARG A 510 -8.02 10.74 37.08
C ARG A 510 -7.28 9.73 37.95
N SER A 511 -6.48 10.22 38.89
CA SER A 511 -5.60 9.37 39.69
C SER A 511 -5.91 9.50 41.19
N ASP A 512 -5.97 8.37 41.87
CA ASP A 512 -5.97 8.30 43.32
C ASP A 512 -4.85 7.37 43.81
N LEU A 513 -3.79 7.95 44.37
CA LEU A 513 -2.53 7.24 44.65
C LEU A 513 -2.46 6.58 46.03
N GLY A 514 -3.59 6.47 46.73
CA GLY A 514 -3.66 5.68 47.94
C GLY A 514 -3.00 6.30 49.18
N GLY A 515 -2.42 7.51 49.06
CA GLY A 515 -1.61 8.14 50.11
C GLY A 515 -0.13 7.71 50.12
N VAL A 516 0.29 6.87 49.16
CA VAL A 516 1.67 6.34 49.10
C VAL A 516 2.41 6.73 47.82
N GLY A 517 1.69 6.85 46.68
CA GLY A 517 2.32 7.22 45.42
C GLY A 517 2.80 8.66 45.40
N GLN A 518 3.99 8.88 44.84
CA GLN A 518 4.68 10.15 44.78
C GLN A 518 4.00 11.12 43.81
N TYR A 519 3.97 10.78 42.53
CA TYR A 519 3.33 11.58 41.49
C TYR A 519 2.26 10.78 40.74
N ALA A 520 1.24 11.46 40.23
CA ALA A 520 0.35 10.80 39.28
C ALA A 520 1.13 10.45 38.02
N ILE A 521 1.87 11.40 37.44
CA ILE A 521 2.65 11.20 36.22
C ILE A 521 4.10 11.60 36.49
N ARG A 522 5.01 10.63 36.53
CA ARG A 522 6.43 10.86 36.74
C ARG A 522 7.20 10.71 35.44
N ILE A 523 7.74 11.81 34.94
CA ILE A 523 8.58 11.84 33.73
C ILE A 523 10.04 11.72 34.12
N THR A 524 10.71 10.66 33.68
CA THR A 524 12.14 10.47 33.88
C THR A 524 12.96 11.13 32.77
N SER A 525 14.22 11.47 33.09
CA SER A 525 15.25 11.95 32.15
C SER A 525 14.76 12.98 31.12
N THR A 526 14.07 14.03 31.58
CA THR A 526 13.48 15.09 30.72
C THR A 526 14.47 15.69 29.72
N SER A 527 15.76 15.78 30.07
CA SER A 527 16.83 16.25 29.19
C SER A 527 17.05 15.36 27.95
N LYS A 528 16.84 14.04 28.05
CA LYS A 528 16.93 13.11 26.92
C LYS A 528 15.81 13.31 25.89
N CYS A 529 14.71 13.92 26.30
CA CYS A 529 13.54 14.19 25.46
C CYS A 529 13.49 15.63 24.94
N SER A 530 14.59 16.40 25.00
CA SER A 530 14.58 17.82 24.59
C SER A 530 14.11 18.07 23.16
N GLY A 531 14.41 17.16 22.22
CA GLY A 531 13.93 17.22 20.83
C GLY A 531 12.50 16.72 20.61
N LEU A 532 11.91 16.04 21.61
CA LEU A 532 10.56 15.48 21.54
C LEU A 532 9.98 15.37 22.96
N PRO A 533 9.61 16.49 23.60
CA PRO A 533 9.27 16.51 25.01
C PRO A 533 7.96 15.75 25.29
N ASN A 534 7.90 15.13 26.47
CA ASN A 534 6.64 14.63 27.02
C ASN A 534 5.75 15.81 27.44
N VAL A 535 4.44 15.67 27.27
CA VAL A 535 3.46 16.73 27.57
C VAL A 535 2.43 16.23 28.57
N VAL A 536 2.31 16.93 29.69
CA VAL A 536 1.28 16.67 30.70
C VAL A 536 0.33 17.86 30.74
N TYR A 537 -0.95 17.62 30.44
CA TYR A 537 -1.99 18.66 30.46
C TYR A 537 -2.54 18.90 31.88
N ALA A 538 -3.00 20.12 32.14
CA ALA A 538 -3.64 20.53 33.39
C ALA A 538 -5.00 19.84 33.62
N SER A 539 -5.59 19.24 32.59
CA SER A 539 -6.83 18.48 32.70
C SER A 539 -6.68 17.13 33.43
N ASN A 540 -5.46 16.67 33.70
CA ASN A 540 -5.23 15.53 34.58
C ASN A 540 -5.50 15.90 36.04
N THR A 541 -6.12 14.99 36.80
CA THR A 541 -6.43 15.19 38.21
C THR A 541 -5.78 14.12 39.07
N VAL A 542 -5.38 14.51 40.29
CA VAL A 542 -4.78 13.60 41.27
C VAL A 542 -5.36 13.85 42.67
N THR A 543 -5.51 12.77 43.42
CA THR A 543 -5.85 12.79 44.84
C THR A 543 -4.89 11.86 45.60
N ARG A 544 -4.66 12.16 46.88
CA ARG A 544 -3.83 11.36 47.81
C ARG A 544 -2.44 11.01 47.25
N ALA A 545 -1.85 11.91 46.47
CA ALA A 545 -0.44 11.85 46.08
C ALA A 545 0.44 12.51 47.13
N VAL A 546 1.66 12.02 47.30
CA VAL A 546 2.64 12.58 48.23
C VAL A 546 3.21 13.91 47.70
N ASN A 547 3.57 13.97 46.42
CA ASN A 547 4.21 15.15 45.81
C ASN A 547 3.29 15.90 44.83
N GLY A 548 2.29 15.25 44.24
CA GLY A 548 1.27 15.92 43.43
C GLY A 548 1.09 15.33 42.03
N LEU A 549 0.73 16.18 41.06
CA LEU A 549 0.32 15.72 39.73
C LEU A 549 1.50 15.20 38.90
N THR A 550 2.55 15.99 38.74
CA THR A 550 3.71 15.63 37.93
C THR A 550 4.96 16.40 38.37
N ASN A 551 6.13 15.95 37.91
CA ASN A 551 7.44 16.56 38.18
C ASN A 551 7.92 17.52 37.07
N ILE A 552 7.06 17.86 36.10
CA ILE A 552 7.35 18.81 35.02
C ILE A 552 6.26 19.89 34.93
N PRO A 553 6.50 21.02 34.22
CA PRO A 553 5.45 22.00 33.97
C PRO A 553 4.26 21.40 33.22
N VAL A 554 3.06 21.82 33.59
CA VAL A 554 1.82 21.40 32.92
C VAL A 554 1.44 22.34 31.78
N THR A 555 0.81 21.79 30.75
CA THR A 555 0.22 22.53 29.63
C THR A 555 -1.24 22.86 29.95
N PRO A 556 -1.71 24.12 29.78
CA PRO A 556 -3.10 24.50 30.06
C PRO A 556 -4.16 23.68 29.33
#